data_AF-A0A858BA41-F1
#
_entry.id   AF-A0A858BA41-F1
#
_cell.length_a   1.000
_cell.length_b   1.000
_cell.length_c   1.000
_cell.angle_alpha   90.00
_cell.angle_beta   90.00
_cell.angle_gamma   90.00
#
_symmetry.space_group_name_H-M   'P 1'
#
loop_
_entity.id
_entity.type
_entity.pdbx_description
1 polymer ?
#
loop_
_entity_poly.entity_id
_entity_poly.type
_entity_poly.pdbx_seq_one_letter_code
_entity_poly.pdbx_strand_id
1 'polypeptide(L)'
;KVRMICDCQAPPVKVVQDKKLDQPLSLSGSTLRSPHGCHSQYMENMGTMASLVMSVKINEDDEEIGDDQQIGRKLWGLVVCHHTNPRFVPFPLRYACEFLMQVFGVQVHREVELAAQTREKHILQTQTVLCDMLLRD
;
A
#
# COMPACT_ATOMS: atom_id res chain seq x y z
N LYS A 1 -6.93 -4.17 1.70
CA LYS A 1 -5.52 -4.49 1.37
C LYS A 1 -5.36 -4.81 -0.10
N VAL A 2 -6.22 -5.66 -0.66
CA VAL A 2 -6.30 -5.91 -2.10
C VAL A 2 -7.56 -5.28 -2.67
N ARG A 3 -7.47 -4.64 -3.84
CA ARG A 3 -8.60 -4.06 -4.57
C ARG A 3 -8.48 -4.41 -6.05
N MET A 4 -9.56 -4.92 -6.63
CA MET A 4 -9.63 -5.28 -8.04
C MET A 4 -10.70 -4.43 -8.73
N ILE A 5 -10.39 -3.96 -9.94
CA ILE A 5 -11.36 -3.42 -10.90
C ILE A 5 -11.22 -4.29 -12.14
N CYS A 6 -12.27 -5.03 -12.49
CA CYS A 6 -12.25 -5.91 -13.66
C CYS A 6 -12.28 -5.14 -14.97
N ASP A 7 -13.05 -4.05 -14.98
CA ASP A 7 -13.33 -3.21 -16.13
C ASP A 7 -13.70 -1.81 -15.62
N CYS A 8 -12.96 -0.78 -16.04
CA CYS A 8 -13.24 0.61 -15.67
C CYS A 8 -14.35 1.26 -16.50
N GLN A 9 -14.71 0.69 -17.65
CA GLN A 9 -15.77 1.17 -18.54
C GLN A 9 -17.13 0.49 -18.25
N ALA A 10 -17.14 -0.58 -17.46
CA ALA A 10 -18.39 -1.24 -17.07
C ALA A 10 -19.30 -0.28 -16.27
N PRO A 11 -20.59 -0.18 -16.63
CA PRO A 11 -21.51 0.73 -15.96
C PRO A 11 -21.73 0.30 -14.50
N PRO A 12 -21.69 1.22 -13.52
CA PRO A 12 -21.89 0.89 -12.12
C PRO A 12 -23.33 0.42 -11.85
N VAL A 13 -23.47 -0.63 -11.05
CA VAL A 13 -24.77 -1.19 -10.68
C VAL A 13 -25.25 -0.57 -9.37
N LYS A 14 -26.46 -0.02 -9.36
CA LYS A 14 -27.07 0.59 -8.17
C LYS A 14 -27.46 -0.48 -7.15
N VAL A 15 -27.08 -0.27 -5.90
CA VAL A 15 -27.53 -1.09 -4.77
C VAL A 15 -28.93 -0.65 -4.35
N VAL A 16 -29.87 -1.59 -4.28
CA VAL A 16 -31.19 -1.35 -3.70
C VAL A 16 -31.10 -1.58 -2.20
N GLN A 17 -31.53 -0.59 -1.42
CA GLN A 17 -31.43 -0.61 0.04
C GLN A 17 -32.78 -0.22 0.66
N ASP A 18 -33.03 -0.65 1.90
CA ASP A 18 -34.26 -0.28 2.63
C ASP A 18 -34.29 1.24 2.87
N LYS A 19 -35.45 1.86 2.68
CA LYS A 19 -35.68 3.30 2.92
C LYS A 19 -35.56 3.68 4.40
N LYS A 20 -35.61 2.69 5.31
CA LYS A 20 -35.43 2.89 6.75
C LYS A 20 -33.97 3.16 7.15
N LEU A 21 -33.01 2.96 6.25
CA LEU A 21 -31.61 3.27 6.53
C LEU A 21 -31.40 4.79 6.45
N ASP A 22 -30.88 5.37 7.52
CA ASP A 22 -30.58 6.81 7.61
C ASP A 22 -29.48 7.24 6.64
N GLN A 23 -28.64 6.30 6.20
CA GLN A 23 -27.56 6.55 5.25
C GLN A 23 -27.29 5.32 4.36
N PRO A 24 -26.64 5.49 3.20
CA PRO A 24 -26.25 4.37 2.34
C PRO A 24 -25.35 3.36 3.07
N LEU A 25 -25.49 2.08 2.71
CA LEU A 25 -24.63 1.02 3.24
C LEU A 25 -23.15 1.31 2.95
N SER A 26 -22.29 1.16 3.95
CA SER A 26 -20.85 1.26 3.74
C SER A 26 -20.32 0.06 2.95
N LEU A 27 -19.80 0.32 1.76
CA LEU A 27 -19.20 -0.68 0.88
C LEU A 27 -17.66 -0.68 0.94
N SER A 28 -17.05 -0.03 1.94
CA SER A 28 -15.59 0.12 2.04
C SER A 28 -14.84 -1.22 2.00
N GLY A 29 -15.40 -2.26 2.63
CA GLY A 29 -14.87 -3.63 2.62
C GLY A 29 -15.35 -4.52 1.47
N SER A 30 -16.25 -4.05 0.61
CA SER A 30 -16.77 -4.86 -0.50
C SER A 30 -15.74 -5.01 -1.61
N THR A 31 -15.50 -6.24 -2.04
CA THR A 31 -14.60 -6.55 -3.17
C THR A 31 -15.17 -6.13 -4.53
N LEU A 32 -16.48 -5.87 -4.60
CA LEU A 32 -17.20 -5.47 -5.81
C LEU A 32 -17.50 -3.96 -5.84
N ARG A 33 -16.95 -3.19 -4.88
CA ARG A 33 -17.19 -1.74 -4.82
C ARG A 33 -16.71 -1.08 -6.10
N SER A 34 -17.64 -0.41 -6.80
CA SER A 34 -17.35 0.37 -8.00
C SER A 34 -16.24 1.41 -7.75
N PRO A 35 -15.34 1.65 -8.72
CA PRO A 35 -14.49 2.83 -8.69
C PRO A 35 -15.31 4.12 -8.67
N HIS A 36 -14.73 5.15 -8.06
CA HIS A 36 -15.21 6.51 -8.22
C HIS A 36 -14.94 6.98 -9.66
N GLY A 37 -15.84 7.78 -10.25
CA GLY A 37 -15.78 8.17 -11.67
C GLY A 37 -14.45 8.81 -12.08
N CYS A 38 -13.87 9.66 -11.22
CA CYS A 38 -12.53 10.23 -11.44
C CYS A 38 -11.45 9.15 -11.66
N HIS A 39 -11.48 8.05 -10.90
CA HIS A 39 -10.51 6.98 -11.04
C HIS A 39 -10.79 6.10 -12.27
N SER A 40 -12.05 5.90 -12.64
CA SER A 40 -12.39 5.23 -13.91
C SER A 40 -11.85 6.02 -15.10
N GLN A 41 -12.04 7.35 -15.12
CA GLN A 41 -11.51 8.20 -16.18
C GLN A 41 -9.98 8.20 -16.19
N TYR A 42 -9.35 8.20 -15.02
CA TYR A 42 -7.90 8.10 -14.90
C TYR A 42 -7.38 6.79 -15.52
N MET A 43 -8.02 5.66 -15.24
CA MET A 43 -7.64 4.37 -15.81
C MET A 43 -7.77 4.36 -17.34
N GLU A 44 -8.86 4.93 -17.86
CA GLU A 44 -9.07 5.08 -19.30
C GLU A 44 -8.01 5.96 -19.96
N ASN A 45 -7.71 7.12 -19.37
CA ASN A 45 -6.67 8.03 -19.86
C ASN A 45 -5.27 7.40 -19.83
N MET A 46 -5.02 6.46 -18.91
CA MET A 46 -3.78 5.69 -18.83
C MET A 46 -3.73 4.53 -19.85
N GLY A 47 -4.83 4.21 -20.54
CA GLY A 47 -4.93 3.05 -21.43
C GLY A 47 -5.02 1.72 -20.66
N THR A 48 -5.56 1.75 -19.44
CA THR A 48 -5.72 0.57 -18.58
C THR A 48 -7.20 0.27 -18.37
N MET A 49 -7.61 -0.97 -18.66
CA MET A 49 -9.01 -1.37 -18.53
C MET A 49 -9.29 -2.12 -17.22
N ALA A 50 -8.33 -2.92 -16.75
CA ALA A 50 -8.42 -3.61 -15.47
C ALA A 50 -7.24 -3.25 -14.57
N SER A 51 -7.47 -3.29 -13.27
CA SER A 51 -6.42 -3.10 -12.26
C SER A 51 -6.56 -4.03 -11.06
N LEU A 52 -5.42 -4.41 -10.50
CA LEU A 52 -5.31 -5.08 -9.21
C LEU A 52 -4.29 -4.30 -8.38
N VAL A 53 -4.77 -3.67 -7.30
CA VAL A 53 -3.97 -2.82 -6.41
C VAL A 53 -3.83 -3.52 -5.07
N MET A 54 -2.62 -3.60 -4.56
CA MET A 54 -2.32 -4.22 -3.27
C MET A 54 -1.47 -3.30 -2.41
N SER A 55 -1.85 -3.14 -1.15
CA SER A 55 -1.16 -2.28 -0.20
C SER A 55 0.09 -2.96 0.37
N VAL A 56 1.23 -2.28 0.32
CA VAL A 56 2.46 -2.67 1.00
C VAL A 56 2.53 -1.89 2.31
N LYS A 57 2.49 -2.61 3.43
CA LYS A 57 2.59 -2.01 4.76
C LYS A 57 3.87 -2.46 5.43
N ILE A 58 4.55 -1.52 6.08
CA ILE A 58 5.72 -1.79 6.93
C ILE A 58 5.37 -1.41 8.38
N ASN A 59 6.14 -1.91 9.33
CA ASN A 59 6.00 -1.48 10.71
C ASN A 59 6.52 -0.05 10.85
N GLU A 60 5.84 0.75 11.67
CA GLU A 60 6.33 2.03 12.16
C GLU A 60 7.06 1.79 13.48
N ASP A 61 8.26 2.36 13.60
CA ASP A 61 9.10 2.30 14.79
C ASP A 61 8.69 3.38 15.80
N ASP A 62 7.39 3.68 15.94
CA ASP A 62 6.96 4.75 16.85
C ASP A 62 7.30 4.36 18.30
N GLU A 63 8.45 4.86 18.74
CA GLU A 63 8.92 4.99 20.13
C GLU A 63 8.06 6.01 20.92
N GLU A 64 6.76 6.13 20.63
CA GLU A 64 5.85 6.82 21.52
C GLU A 64 5.23 5.79 22.47
N ILE A 65 5.85 5.69 23.64
CA ILE A 65 5.34 5.05 24.84
C ILE A 65 4.04 5.78 25.24
N GLY A 66 2.95 5.43 24.58
CA GLY A 66 1.57 5.71 24.96
C GLY A 66 0.85 4.39 25.20
N ASP A 67 -0.03 4.35 26.19
CA ASP A 67 -0.65 3.17 26.83
C ASP A 67 -1.55 2.29 25.92
N ASP A 68 -1.47 2.43 24.59
CA ASP A 68 -2.27 1.67 23.63
C ASP A 68 -1.36 0.98 22.59
N GLN A 69 -0.99 -0.27 22.88
CA GLN A 69 -0.05 -1.13 22.15
C GLN A 69 -0.54 -1.56 20.74
N GLN A 70 -0.85 -0.62 19.85
CA GLN A 70 -0.94 -0.93 18.43
C GLN A 70 0.37 -0.57 17.77
N ILE A 71 1.18 -1.59 17.46
CA ILE A 71 2.29 -1.48 16.51
C ILE A 71 1.74 -0.81 15.25
N GLY A 72 2.09 0.47 15.05
CA GLY A 72 1.66 1.26 13.91
C GLY A 72 2.07 0.55 12.63
N ARG A 73 1.14 0.38 11.68
CA ARG A 73 1.46 -0.16 10.35
C ARG A 73 1.30 0.93 9.32
N LYS A 74 2.42 1.51 8.91
CA LYS A 74 2.49 2.51 7.84
C LYS A 74 2.15 1.93 6.49
N LEU A 75 1.40 2.67 5.68
CA LEU A 75 1.33 2.41 4.24
C LEU A 75 2.62 2.92 3.58
N TRP A 76 3.51 2.01 3.22
CA TRP A 76 4.76 2.35 2.53
C TRP A 76 4.52 2.65 1.05
N GLY A 77 3.64 1.88 0.41
CA GLY A 77 3.35 2.02 -1.01
C GLY A 77 2.31 1.02 -1.51
N LEU A 78 2.17 0.95 -2.83
CA LEU A 78 1.23 0.07 -3.51
C LEU A 78 1.96 -0.75 -4.58
N VAL A 79 1.61 -2.04 -4.71
CA VAL A 79 1.87 -2.82 -5.92
C VAL A 79 0.63 -2.73 -6.79
N VAL A 80 0.81 -2.23 -8.01
CA VAL A 80 -0.29 -1.99 -8.96
C VAL A 80 -0.07 -2.81 -10.21
N CYS A 81 -1.02 -3.69 -10.52
CA CYS A 81 -1.06 -4.44 -11.78
C CYS A 81 -2.08 -3.80 -12.71
N HIS A 82 -1.73 -3.63 -13.98
CA HIS A 82 -2.61 -3.14 -15.03
C HIS A 82 -2.84 -4.21 -16.10
N HIS A 83 -4.00 -4.14 -16.76
CA HIS A 83 -4.29 -4.93 -17.94
C HIS A 83 -5.01 -4.06 -18.97
N THR A 84 -4.67 -4.24 -20.25
CA THR A 84 -5.28 -3.52 -21.39
C THR A 84 -6.64 -4.07 -21.81
N ASN A 85 -7.10 -5.15 -21.17
CA ASN A 85 -8.37 -5.83 -21.44
C ASN A 85 -9.05 -6.12 -20.09
N PRO A 86 -10.37 -6.37 -20.05
CA PRO A 86 -11.04 -6.67 -18.81
C PRO A 86 -10.47 -7.95 -18.21
N ARG A 87 -10.20 -7.96 -16.91
CA ARG A 87 -9.57 -9.11 -16.26
C ARG A 87 -10.12 -9.35 -14.87
N PHE A 88 -10.75 -10.51 -14.72
CA PHE A 88 -11.14 -11.03 -13.42
C PHE A 88 -10.04 -11.94 -12.84
N VAL A 89 -9.68 -11.71 -11.59
CA VAL A 89 -8.71 -12.53 -10.84
C VAL A 89 -9.48 -13.25 -9.73
N PRO A 90 -9.57 -14.59 -9.70
CA PRO A 90 -10.31 -15.32 -8.67
C PRO A 90 -9.86 -15.00 -7.24
N PHE A 91 -10.80 -15.06 -6.28
CA PHE A 91 -10.52 -14.75 -4.88
C PHE A 91 -9.35 -15.53 -4.28
N PRO A 92 -9.18 -16.85 -4.50
CA PRO A 92 -8.05 -17.60 -3.93
C PRO A 92 -6.70 -17.02 -4.35
N LEU A 93 -6.57 -16.57 -5.60
CA LEU A 93 -5.34 -15.96 -6.09
C LEU A 93 -5.12 -14.58 -5.47
N ARG A 94 -6.17 -13.76 -5.34
CA ARG A 94 -6.08 -12.46 -4.65
C ARG A 94 -5.68 -12.61 -3.18
N TYR A 95 -6.15 -13.65 -2.51
CA TYR A 95 -5.79 -13.97 -1.14
C TYR A 95 -4.34 -14.43 -1.02
N ALA A 96 -3.86 -15.27 -1.94
CA ALA A 96 -2.44 -15.63 -2.02
C ALA A 96 -1.56 -14.41 -2.25
N CYS A 97 -1.97 -13.49 -3.12
CA CYS A 97 -1.26 -12.22 -3.31
C CYS A 97 -1.29 -11.34 -2.07
N GLU A 98 -2.40 -11.30 -1.31
CA GLU A 98 -2.44 -10.57 -0.03
C GLU A 98 -1.35 -11.07 0.93
N PHE A 99 -1.22 -12.40 1.06
CA PHE A 99 -0.18 -13.01 1.88
C PHE A 99 1.23 -12.66 1.38
N LEU A 100 1.44 -12.76 0.06
CA LEU A 100 2.72 -12.38 -0.55
C LEU A 100 3.09 -10.92 -0.23
N MET A 101 2.13 -9.99 -0.24
CA MET A 101 2.37 -8.59 0.11
C MET A 101 2.72 -8.37 1.58
N GLN A 102 2.27 -9.24 2.48
CA GLN A 102 2.70 -9.20 3.89
C GLN A 102 4.16 -9.59 4.02
N VAL A 103 4.58 -10.68 3.37
CA VAL A 103 5.98 -11.13 3.36
C VAL A 103 6.86 -10.07 2.69
N PHE A 104 6.40 -9.50 1.58
CA PHE A 104 7.10 -8.40 0.90
C PHE A 104 7.28 -7.18 1.81
N GLY A 105 6.24 -6.78 2.56
CA GLY A 105 6.33 -5.69 3.52
C GLY A 105 7.38 -5.92 4.61
N VAL A 106 7.48 -7.13 5.14
CA VAL A 106 8.52 -7.50 6.13
C VAL A 106 9.92 -7.38 5.52
N GLN A 107 10.12 -7.86 4.29
CA GLN A 107 11.42 -7.75 3.63
C GLN A 107 11.78 -6.28 3.34
N VAL A 108 10.84 -5.48 2.86
CA VAL A 108 11.06 -4.04 2.60
C VAL A 108 11.46 -3.32 3.88
N HIS A 109 10.77 -3.58 5.00
CA HIS A 109 11.12 -3.00 6.29
C HIS A 109 12.56 -3.33 6.69
N ARG A 110 12.95 -4.61 6.61
CA ARG A 110 14.33 -5.04 6.91
C ARG A 110 15.38 -4.35 6.03
N GLU A 111 15.13 -4.23 4.72
CA GLU A 111 16.07 -3.56 3.81
C GLU A 111 16.21 -2.07 4.15
N VAL A 112 15.11 -1.41 4.54
CA VAL A 112 15.13 -0.01 4.95
C VAL A 112 15.93 0.17 6.25
N GLU A 113 15.74 -0.71 7.24
CA GLU A 113 16.53 -0.70 8.49
C GLU A 113 18.03 -0.91 8.23
N LEU A 114 18.38 -1.91 7.40
CA LEU A 114 19.77 -2.19 7.03
C LEU A 114 20.43 -1.02 6.30
N ALA A 115 19.70 -0.35 5.41
CA ALA A 115 20.17 0.85 4.73
C ALA A 115 20.40 2.01 5.72
N ALA A 116 19.51 2.19 6.71
CA ALA A 116 19.66 3.18 7.76
C ALA A 116 20.90 2.93 8.62
N GLN A 117 21.10 1.68 9.08
CA GLN A 117 22.29 1.27 9.86
C GLN A 117 23.60 1.49 9.07
N THR A 118 23.59 1.14 7.79
CA THR A 118 24.76 1.34 6.91
C THR A 118 25.09 2.82 6.76
N ARG A 119 24.06 3.66 6.59
CA ARG A 119 24.21 5.12 6.50
C ARG A 119 24.74 5.71 7.81
N GLU A 120 24.22 5.28 8.96
CA GLU A 120 24.69 5.74 10.27
C GLU A 120 26.16 5.38 10.51
N LYS A 121 26.55 4.13 10.20
CA LYS A 121 27.95 3.71 10.26
C LYS A 121 28.85 4.57 9.40
N HIS A 122 28.43 4.89 8.17
CA HIS A 122 29.21 5.74 7.27
C HIS A 122 29.38 7.16 7.81
N ILE A 123 28.31 7.72 8.41
CA ILE A 123 28.35 9.03 9.07
C ILE A 123 29.37 9.03 10.21
N LEU A 124 29.30 8.02 11.10
CA LEU A 124 30.22 7.90 12.24
C LEU A 124 31.69 7.77 11.80
N GLN A 125 31.96 6.98 10.76
CA GLN A 125 33.31 6.86 10.19
C GLN A 125 33.81 8.20 9.64
N THR A 126 32.96 8.92 8.91
CA THR A 126 33.32 10.24 8.35
C THR A 126 33.58 11.25 9.47
N GLN A 127 32.72 11.29 10.50
CA GLN A 127 32.91 12.14 11.67
C GLN A 127 34.24 11.84 12.38
N THR A 128 34.57 10.56 12.57
CA THR A 128 35.83 10.13 13.19
C THR A 128 37.04 10.65 12.42
N VAL A 129 37.02 10.52 11.09
CA VAL A 129 38.10 11.03 10.21
C VAL A 129 38.22 12.54 10.30
N LEU A 130 37.11 13.28 10.27
CA LEU A 130 37.12 14.74 10.37
C LEU A 130 37.65 15.22 11.73
N CYS A 131 37.28 14.55 12.83
CA CYS A 131 37.81 14.86 14.15
C CYS A 131 39.32 14.62 14.25
N ASP A 132 39.83 13.52 13.68
CA ASP A 132 41.27 13.24 13.64
C ASP A 132 42.04 14.29 12.79
N MET A 133 41.45 14.77 11.69
CA MET A 133 42.04 15.85 10.90
C MET A 133 42.11 17.17 11.66
N LEU A 134 41.05 17.54 12.39
CA LEU A 134 40.99 18.80 13.14
C LEU A 134 41.91 18.84 14.37
N LEU A 135 42.26 17.70 14.94
CA LEU A 135 43.11 17.60 16.15
C LEU A 135 44.60 17.44 15.83
N ARG A 136 44.98 17.36 14.55
CA ARG A 136 46.38 17.23 14.09
C ARG A 136 47.03 18.57 13.74
N ASP A 137 46.26 19.65 13.70
CA ASP A 137 46.73 21.05 13.66
C ASP A 137 46.72 21.67 15.07
#